data_AF-A0A259LV80-F1
#
_entry.id   AF-A0A259LV80-F1
#
_cell.length_a   1.000
_cell.length_b   1.000
_cell.length_c   1.000
_cell.angle_alpha   90.00
_cell.angle_beta   90.00
_cell.angle_gamma   90.00
#
_symmetry.space_group_name_H-M   'P 1'
#
loop_
_entity.id
_entity.type
_entity.pdbx_description
1 polymer ?
#
loop_
_entity_poly.entity_id
_entity_poly.type
_entity_poly.pdbx_seq_one_letter_code
_entity_poly.pdbx_strand_id
1 'polypeptide(L)'
;MPAGLCAALIFAVLPVACTPRADPEGTPRRVAREIERTLTTIAQNEVTRDPELATRLGLPEADAGFSYNRFLTDRSQAAYERARLSRLETRDLLVRITRPARGSALASHLDTLIAAHETAETLFMGGHGTSALGASYPYVADHTRGAYLDVPDLLARFHTLRTPADARAYVDRMAQFADAIEDDRRRLESDARAGTVPPAPILRRMHILASAAAETPPETSPAVTSFENLLPGIAELTPEERAQLLADVRRIAAENVRKAYAAFAASVNTLANTAPELPGVWQLPDGPAYYAAALKAYTGDDASPTGLHQRGKLEVDALLAETSRALAALDLEEGTVGERLAFLAAQPEQVYPDTEEGRAALIG
;
A
#
# COMPACT_ATOMS: atom_id res chain seq x y z
N MET A 1 -51.57 -30.34 69.83
CA MET A 1 -50.37 -30.20 70.69
C MET A 1 -49.52 -31.44 70.53
N PRO A 2 -48.17 -31.41 70.52
CA PRO A 2 -47.24 -30.42 69.98
C PRO A 2 -46.13 -31.08 69.09
N ALA A 3 -45.22 -30.24 68.56
CA ALA A 3 -43.81 -30.51 68.15
C ALA A 3 -43.54 -31.44 66.93
N GLY A 4 -42.60 -31.18 66.02
CA GLY A 4 -41.53 -30.17 65.98
C GLY A 4 -40.82 -30.18 64.61
N LEU A 5 -40.04 -29.13 64.39
CA LEU A 5 -39.28 -28.77 63.19
C LEU A 5 -38.33 -29.86 62.66
N CYS A 6 -38.14 -29.89 61.33
CA CYS A 6 -36.81 -29.93 60.72
C CYS A 6 -36.88 -29.46 59.25
N ALA A 7 -36.58 -28.18 59.00
CA ALA A 7 -36.39 -27.64 57.66
C ALA A 7 -34.91 -27.73 57.30
N ALA A 8 -34.56 -28.63 56.37
CA ALA A 8 -33.23 -28.71 55.80
C ALA A 8 -33.11 -27.71 54.63
N LEU A 9 -32.40 -26.61 54.87
CA LEU A 9 -31.97 -25.66 53.84
C LEU A 9 -30.78 -26.26 53.08
N ILE A 10 -31.00 -26.71 51.85
CA ILE A 10 -29.94 -27.09 50.91
C ILE A 10 -29.37 -25.80 50.32
N PHE A 11 -28.19 -25.40 50.79
CA PHE A 11 -27.38 -24.37 50.13
C PHE A 11 -26.79 -24.96 48.85
N ALA A 12 -27.34 -24.57 47.69
CA ALA A 12 -26.70 -24.81 46.41
C ALA A 12 -25.48 -23.88 46.29
N VAL A 13 -24.29 -24.42 46.53
CA VAL A 13 -23.02 -23.74 46.23
C VAL A 13 -22.83 -23.80 44.71
N LEU A 14 -23.21 -22.72 44.01
CA LEU A 14 -22.79 -22.51 42.63
C LEU A 14 -21.27 -22.32 42.62
N PRO A 15 -20.51 -23.14 41.87
CA PRO A 15 -19.08 -22.90 41.71
C PRO A 15 -18.92 -21.61 40.92
N VAL A 16 -18.45 -20.55 41.58
CA VAL A 16 -17.91 -19.36 40.91
C VAL A 16 -16.73 -19.87 40.10
N ALA A 17 -16.91 -19.99 38.78
CA ALA A 17 -15.83 -20.33 37.87
C ALA A 17 -14.77 -19.22 37.97
N CYS A 18 -13.70 -19.46 38.72
CA CYS A 18 -12.53 -18.61 38.75
C CYS A 18 -11.87 -18.67 37.37
N THR A 19 -12.19 -17.72 36.50
CA THR A 19 -11.42 -17.54 35.27
C THR A 19 -9.96 -17.26 35.66
N PRO A 20 -8.98 -17.95 35.05
CA PRO A 20 -7.58 -17.78 35.41
C PRO A 20 -7.16 -16.31 35.25
N ARG A 21 -6.34 -15.83 36.20
CA ARG A 21 -5.95 -14.41 36.34
C ARG A 21 -5.03 -13.93 35.20
N ALA A 22 -4.38 -14.87 34.52
CA ALA A 22 -3.50 -14.65 33.36
C ALA A 22 -4.02 -15.39 32.12
N ASP A 23 -3.51 -15.01 30.95
CA ASP A 23 -3.63 -15.76 29.70
C ASP A 23 -2.70 -16.99 29.71
N PRO A 24 -2.75 -17.86 28.68
CA PRO A 24 -1.88 -19.04 28.59
C PRO A 24 -0.38 -18.75 28.58
N GLU A 25 0.03 -17.53 28.24
CA GLU A 25 1.42 -17.10 28.13
C GLU A 25 1.92 -16.35 29.37
N GLY A 26 1.07 -16.23 30.41
CA GLY A 26 1.41 -15.64 31.70
C GLY A 26 1.17 -14.13 31.82
N THR A 27 0.54 -13.50 30.84
CA THR A 27 0.16 -12.08 30.90
C THR A 27 -1.12 -11.90 31.71
N PRO A 28 -1.20 -10.97 32.68
CA PRO A 28 -2.46 -10.67 33.36
C PRO A 28 -3.57 -10.34 32.36
N ARG A 29 -4.73 -11.02 32.44
CA ARG A 29 -5.79 -10.89 31.41
C ARG A 29 -6.28 -9.46 31.19
N ARG A 30 -6.23 -8.61 32.23
CA ARG A 30 -6.55 -7.18 32.11
C ARG A 30 -5.56 -6.46 31.18
N VAL A 31 -4.26 -6.74 31.34
CA VAL A 31 -3.19 -6.17 30.51
C VAL A 31 -3.31 -6.71 29.08
N ALA A 32 -3.54 -8.01 28.92
CA ALA A 32 -3.72 -8.62 27.60
C ALA A 32 -4.86 -7.96 26.81
N ARG A 33 -6.06 -7.85 27.41
CA ARG A 33 -7.22 -7.18 26.81
C ARG A 33 -6.99 -5.70 26.50
N GLU A 34 -6.17 -5.03 27.32
CA GLU A 34 -5.85 -3.62 27.10
C GLU A 34 -4.94 -3.44 25.89
N ILE A 35 -3.89 -4.26 25.78
CA ILE A 35 -3.00 -4.27 24.63
C ILE A 35 -3.79 -4.63 23.37
N GLU A 36 -4.51 -5.76 23.37
CA GLU A 36 -5.30 -6.21 22.22
C GLU A 36 -6.23 -5.12 21.69
N ARG A 37 -6.99 -4.47 22.58
CA ARG A 37 -7.87 -3.36 22.21
C ARG A 37 -7.09 -2.20 21.60
N THR A 38 -5.94 -1.83 22.18
CA THR A 38 -5.08 -0.79 21.59
C THR A 38 -4.58 -1.20 20.21
N LEU A 39 -4.11 -2.44 20.02
CA LEU A 39 -3.65 -2.93 18.71
C LEU A 39 -4.79 -2.88 17.68
N THR A 40 -6.00 -3.31 18.06
CA THR A 40 -7.18 -3.23 17.20
C THR A 40 -7.51 -1.79 16.82
N THR A 41 -7.50 -0.86 17.78
CA THR A 41 -7.74 0.56 17.50
C THR A 41 -6.69 1.15 16.57
N ILE A 42 -5.42 0.81 16.72
CA ILE A 42 -4.35 1.25 15.82
C ILE A 42 -4.59 0.71 14.41
N ALA A 43 -4.88 -0.58 14.28
CA ALA A 43 -5.17 -1.20 12.98
C ALA A 43 -6.36 -0.53 12.29
N GLN A 44 -7.47 -0.32 13.01
CA GLN A 44 -8.65 0.38 12.50
C GLN A 44 -8.31 1.80 12.06
N ASN A 45 -7.54 2.55 12.84
CA ASN A 45 -7.12 3.90 12.48
C ASN A 45 -6.25 3.93 11.22
N GLU A 46 -5.33 2.98 11.02
CA GLU A 46 -4.54 2.90 9.79
C GLU A 46 -5.42 2.56 8.57
N VAL A 47 -6.36 1.63 8.72
CA VAL A 47 -7.35 1.27 7.69
C VAL A 47 -8.28 2.44 7.35
N THR A 48 -8.69 3.25 8.35
CA THR A 48 -9.49 4.45 8.12
C THR A 48 -8.74 5.53 7.34
N ARG A 49 -7.42 5.62 7.53
CA ARG A 49 -6.58 6.57 6.77
C ARG A 49 -6.31 6.11 5.34
N ASP A 50 -6.30 4.79 5.12
CA ASP A 50 -6.10 4.19 3.80
C ASP A 50 -7.23 3.19 3.46
N PRO A 51 -8.42 3.70 3.09
CA PRO A 51 -9.54 2.85 2.67
C PRO A 51 -9.20 2.00 1.43
N GLU A 52 -8.20 2.39 0.64
CA GLU A 52 -7.75 1.63 -0.52
C GLU A 52 -6.95 0.38 -0.10
N LEU A 53 -6.12 0.49 0.95
CA LEU A 53 -5.46 -0.67 1.57
C LEU A 53 -6.48 -1.70 2.05
N ALA A 54 -7.57 -1.24 2.68
CA ALA A 54 -8.65 -2.11 3.12
C ALA A 54 -9.28 -2.91 1.96
N THR A 55 -9.50 -2.26 0.82
CA THR A 55 -9.97 -2.92 -0.41
C THR A 55 -8.95 -3.92 -0.93
N ARG A 56 -7.66 -3.55 -1.00
CA ARG A 56 -6.59 -4.44 -1.49
C ARG A 56 -6.39 -5.68 -0.61
N LEU A 57 -6.59 -5.55 0.69
CA LEU A 57 -6.55 -6.65 1.65
C LEU A 57 -7.80 -7.53 1.62
N GLY A 58 -8.86 -7.10 0.92
CA GLY A 58 -10.14 -7.82 0.88
C GLY A 58 -10.81 -7.92 2.26
N LEU A 59 -10.61 -6.91 3.13
CA LEU A 59 -11.21 -6.92 4.46
C LEU A 59 -12.75 -6.89 4.38
N PRO A 60 -13.47 -7.57 5.27
CA PRO A 60 -14.90 -7.29 5.43
C PRO A 60 -15.10 -5.87 5.99
N GLU A 61 -16.04 -5.08 5.45
CA GLU A 61 -16.32 -3.73 5.98
C GLU A 61 -16.74 -3.75 7.47
N ALA A 62 -17.35 -4.85 7.93
CA ALA A 62 -17.67 -5.07 9.32
C ALA A 62 -16.43 -5.14 10.22
N ASP A 63 -15.33 -5.70 9.73
CA ASP A 63 -14.06 -5.81 10.47
C ASP A 63 -13.30 -4.47 10.47
N ALA A 64 -13.41 -3.71 9.38
CA ALA A 64 -12.88 -2.34 9.29
C ALA A 64 -13.67 -1.34 10.15
N GLY A 65 -14.94 -1.62 10.44
CA GLY A 65 -15.82 -0.79 11.27
C GLY A 65 -16.47 0.39 10.54
N PHE A 66 -16.31 0.50 9.22
CA PHE A 66 -16.95 1.52 8.37
C PHE A 66 -17.00 1.08 6.91
N SER A 67 -17.92 1.65 6.12
CA SER A 67 -18.05 1.35 4.69
C SER A 67 -16.97 2.03 3.86
N TYR A 68 -15.76 1.48 3.90
CA TYR A 68 -14.57 2.06 3.29
C TYR A 68 -14.56 2.00 1.76
N ASN A 69 -15.32 1.09 1.13
CA ASN A 69 -15.24 0.87 -0.32
C ASN A 69 -15.72 2.03 -1.17
N ARG A 70 -16.33 3.05 -0.56
CA ARG A 70 -16.77 4.28 -1.24
C ARG A 70 -15.80 5.44 -1.13
N PHE A 71 -14.70 5.29 -0.39
CA PHE A 71 -13.74 6.36 -0.15
C PHE A 71 -12.42 6.08 -0.86
N LEU A 72 -11.82 7.14 -1.41
CA LEU A 72 -10.40 7.17 -1.73
C LEU A 72 -9.63 7.73 -0.54
N THR A 73 -8.33 7.46 -0.48
CA THR A 73 -7.46 8.04 0.54
C THR A 73 -7.46 9.57 0.39
N ASP A 74 -7.64 10.29 1.51
CA ASP A 74 -7.46 11.75 1.54
C ASP A 74 -5.97 12.06 1.38
N ARG A 75 -5.59 12.50 0.18
CA ARG A 75 -4.21 12.73 -0.22
C ARG A 75 -3.74 14.16 0.06
N SER A 76 -4.56 14.97 0.72
CA SER A 76 -4.23 16.36 1.05
C SER A 76 -3.08 16.47 2.06
N GLN A 77 -2.40 17.63 2.07
CA GLN A 77 -1.36 17.90 3.06
C GLN A 77 -1.92 17.88 4.49
N ALA A 78 -3.17 18.31 4.68
CA ALA A 78 -3.80 18.32 5.99
C ALA A 78 -4.03 16.89 6.53
N ALA A 79 -4.40 15.94 5.67
CA ALA A 79 -4.50 14.53 6.06
C ALA A 79 -3.13 13.94 6.41
N TYR A 80 -2.11 14.24 5.61
CA TYR A 80 -0.74 13.82 5.86
C TYR A 80 -0.23 14.27 7.25
N GLU A 81 -0.37 15.57 7.58
CA GLU A 81 0.08 16.09 8.88
C GLU A 81 -0.75 15.53 10.05
N ARG A 82 -2.08 15.36 9.87
CA ARG A 82 -2.92 14.71 10.89
C ARG A 82 -2.50 13.27 11.14
N ALA A 83 -2.20 12.51 10.09
CA ALA A 83 -1.74 11.13 10.19
C ALA A 83 -0.40 11.06 10.94
N ARG A 84 0.54 11.95 10.61
CA ARG A 84 1.83 12.05 11.29
C ARG A 84 1.68 12.34 12.78
N LEU A 85 0.92 13.37 13.16
CA LEU A 85 0.69 13.71 14.58
C LEU A 85 0.06 12.56 15.33
N SER A 86 -0.96 11.93 14.75
CA SER A 86 -1.65 10.80 15.37
C SER A 86 -0.74 9.57 15.55
N ARG A 87 0.20 9.32 14.63
CA ARG A 87 1.22 8.27 14.79
C ARG A 87 2.22 8.59 15.90
N LEU A 88 2.62 9.85 16.06
CA LEU A 88 3.47 10.28 17.18
C LEU A 88 2.77 10.08 18.53
N GLU A 89 1.50 10.46 18.64
CA GLU A 89 0.68 10.22 19.83
C GLU A 89 0.51 8.72 20.12
N THR A 90 0.31 7.92 19.06
CA THR A 90 0.21 6.46 19.17
C THR A 90 1.52 5.85 19.66
N ARG A 91 2.67 6.29 19.14
CA ARG A 91 3.99 5.86 19.59
C ARG A 91 4.17 6.14 21.08
N ASP A 92 3.82 7.35 21.52
CA ASP A 92 3.92 7.79 22.91
C ASP A 92 2.98 6.99 23.85
N LEU A 93 1.80 6.59 23.36
CA LEU A 93 0.93 5.64 24.05
C LEU A 93 1.58 4.24 24.14
N LEU A 94 2.06 3.70 23.03
CA LEU A 94 2.61 2.34 22.95
C LEU A 94 3.79 2.13 23.90
N VAL A 95 4.71 3.11 24.00
CA VAL A 95 5.89 2.99 24.89
C VAL A 95 5.53 3.05 26.38
N ARG A 96 4.35 3.57 26.74
CA ARG A 96 3.86 3.65 28.13
C ARG A 96 2.99 2.48 28.56
N ILE A 97 2.54 1.66 27.62
CA ILE A 97 1.68 0.50 27.92
C ILE A 97 2.45 -0.49 28.80
N THR A 98 1.73 -1.08 29.77
CA THR A 98 2.29 -2.12 30.63
C THR A 98 2.73 -3.32 29.79
N ARG A 99 3.99 -3.74 29.91
CA ARG A 99 4.55 -4.85 29.12
C ARG A 99 3.84 -6.17 29.47
N PRO A 100 3.49 -7.00 28.47
CA PRO A 100 2.98 -8.35 28.69
C PRO A 100 4.11 -9.30 29.14
N ALA A 101 3.78 -10.58 29.35
CA ALA A 101 4.77 -11.58 29.72
C ALA A 101 5.91 -11.65 28.68
N ARG A 102 7.16 -11.73 29.14
CA ARG A 102 8.32 -11.75 28.25
C ARG A 102 8.27 -13.01 27.36
N GLY A 103 8.49 -12.83 26.05
CA GLY A 103 8.45 -13.91 25.07
C GLY A 103 7.04 -14.35 24.66
N SER A 104 5.99 -13.70 25.16
CA SER A 104 4.63 -13.88 24.65
C SER A 104 4.49 -13.36 23.21
N ALA A 105 3.54 -13.90 22.46
CA ALA A 105 3.18 -13.36 21.15
C ALA A 105 2.76 -11.89 21.26
N LEU A 106 2.08 -11.53 22.35
CA LEU A 106 1.66 -10.18 22.62
C LEU A 106 2.82 -9.21 22.87
N ALA A 107 3.91 -9.69 23.51
CA ALA A 107 5.15 -8.91 23.64
C ALA A 107 5.74 -8.61 22.27
N SER A 108 5.85 -9.62 21.41
CA SER A 108 6.37 -9.47 20.05
C SER A 108 5.52 -8.51 19.23
N HIS A 109 4.19 -8.62 19.25
CA HIS A 109 3.30 -7.69 18.53
C HIS A 109 3.46 -6.24 19.01
N LEU A 110 3.56 -6.03 20.32
CA LEU A 110 3.76 -4.70 20.90
C LEU A 110 5.13 -4.13 20.49
N ASP A 111 6.20 -4.94 20.56
CA ASP A 111 7.55 -4.53 20.16
C ASP A 111 7.61 -4.20 18.65
N THR A 112 6.95 -4.99 17.80
CA THR A 112 6.83 -4.72 16.37
C THR A 112 6.13 -3.40 16.10
N LEU A 113 5.01 -3.09 16.79
CA LEU A 113 4.32 -1.82 16.57
C LEU A 113 5.12 -0.62 17.08
N ILE A 114 5.81 -0.73 18.22
CA ILE A 114 6.71 0.31 18.70
C ILE A 114 7.79 0.58 17.64
N ALA A 115 8.47 -0.47 17.18
CA ALA A 115 9.53 -0.37 16.18
C ALA A 115 9.03 0.22 14.85
N ALA A 116 7.82 -0.16 14.41
CA ALA A 116 7.21 0.38 13.19
C ALA A 116 6.93 1.89 13.29
N HIS A 117 6.41 2.35 14.43
CA HIS A 117 6.16 3.78 14.64
C HIS A 117 7.45 4.58 14.77
N GLU A 118 8.46 4.06 15.46
CA GLU A 118 9.79 4.69 15.56
C GLU A 118 10.47 4.74 14.18
N THR A 119 10.38 3.68 13.39
CA THR A 119 10.91 3.66 12.03
C THR A 119 10.20 4.69 11.15
N ALA A 120 8.87 4.76 11.18
CA ALA A 120 8.11 5.73 10.41
C ALA A 120 8.50 7.18 10.77
N GLU A 121 8.79 7.46 12.04
CA GLU A 121 9.31 8.77 12.48
C GLU A 121 10.69 9.07 11.88
N THR A 122 11.61 8.10 11.86
CA THR A 122 12.96 8.31 11.28
C THR A 122 12.94 8.50 9.76
N LEU A 123 11.94 7.97 9.06
CA LEU A 123 11.77 8.10 7.62
C LEU A 123 10.98 9.35 7.21
N PHE A 124 10.50 10.12 8.18
CA PHE A 124 9.70 11.31 7.93
C PHE A 124 10.55 12.45 7.34
N MET A 125 10.25 12.86 6.11
CA MET A 125 10.94 13.97 5.43
C MET A 125 10.24 15.31 5.63
N GLY A 126 10.09 15.76 6.87
CA GLY A 126 9.77 17.17 7.15
C GLY A 126 8.52 17.76 6.49
N GLY A 127 7.47 16.98 6.23
CA GLY A 127 6.26 17.45 5.53
C GLY A 127 6.11 16.93 4.10
N HIS A 128 7.13 16.26 3.56
CA HIS A 128 7.22 15.87 2.15
C HIS A 128 7.06 14.36 1.93
N GLY A 129 6.79 14.00 0.67
CA GLY A 129 6.67 12.61 0.26
C GLY A 129 5.47 11.90 0.89
N THR A 130 5.55 10.58 1.02
CA THR A 130 4.52 9.77 1.66
C THR A 130 5.15 8.77 2.60
N SER A 131 4.56 8.59 3.77
CA SER A 131 5.06 7.68 4.80
C SER A 131 3.90 6.97 5.50
N ALA A 132 4.05 5.66 5.65
CA ALA A 132 3.19 4.76 6.39
C ALA A 132 4.05 3.89 7.32
N LEU A 133 3.42 3.06 8.16
CA LEU A 133 4.14 2.26 9.15
C LEU A 133 5.10 1.21 8.53
N GLY A 134 4.93 0.84 7.26
CA GLY A 134 5.76 -0.16 6.57
C GLY A 134 6.40 0.29 5.27
N ALA A 135 6.18 1.54 4.85
CA ALA A 135 6.71 2.07 3.60
C ALA A 135 6.92 3.58 3.70
N SER A 136 8.01 4.06 3.12
CA SER A 136 8.26 5.49 2.96
C SER A 136 8.80 5.77 1.57
N TYR A 137 8.23 6.79 0.92
CA TYR A 137 8.65 7.26 -0.38
C TYR A 137 8.97 8.75 -0.30
N PRO A 138 10.09 9.20 -0.89
CA PRO A 138 10.51 10.59 -0.79
C PRO A 138 9.63 11.54 -1.61
N TYR A 139 8.78 11.02 -2.49
CA TYR A 139 7.93 11.81 -3.38
C TYR A 139 6.47 11.38 -3.20
N VAL A 140 5.55 12.34 -3.26
CA VAL A 140 4.11 12.07 -3.14
C VAL A 140 3.56 11.24 -4.31
N ALA A 141 4.17 11.40 -5.47
CA ALA A 141 3.91 10.63 -6.68
C ALA A 141 5.22 10.48 -7.47
N ASP A 142 5.33 9.38 -8.19
CA ASP A 142 6.44 9.09 -9.11
C ASP A 142 5.92 8.29 -10.31
N HIS A 143 6.80 7.87 -11.22
CA HIS A 143 6.42 7.11 -12.41
C HIS A 143 5.81 5.71 -12.15
N THR A 144 5.75 5.28 -10.89
CA THR A 144 5.24 3.98 -10.43
C THR A 144 4.11 4.10 -9.41
N ARG A 145 3.84 5.29 -8.85
CA ARG A 145 2.88 5.52 -7.77
C ARG A 145 2.22 6.90 -7.83
N GLY A 146 1.11 7.04 -7.12
CA GLY A 146 0.32 8.26 -7.01
C GLY A 146 -1.08 8.03 -7.53
N ALA A 147 -2.04 8.88 -7.17
CA ALA A 147 -3.45 8.70 -7.49
C ALA A 147 -3.70 8.43 -8.97
N TYR A 148 -2.92 9.09 -9.83
CA TYR A 148 -2.98 8.96 -11.30
C TYR A 148 -2.67 7.54 -11.82
N LEU A 149 -2.04 6.67 -11.03
CA LEU A 149 -1.79 5.26 -11.30
C LEU A 149 -2.52 4.32 -10.33
N ASP A 150 -2.51 4.65 -9.03
CA ASP A 150 -3.00 3.79 -7.96
C ASP A 150 -4.53 3.61 -8.00
N VAL A 151 -5.27 4.68 -8.27
CA VAL A 151 -6.75 4.67 -8.30
C VAL A 151 -7.30 3.87 -9.49
N PRO A 152 -6.83 4.04 -10.75
CA PRO A 152 -7.35 3.23 -11.85
C PRO A 152 -7.00 1.75 -11.67
N ASP A 153 -5.84 1.42 -11.09
CA ASP A 153 -5.47 0.05 -10.75
C ASP A 153 -6.38 -0.55 -9.66
N LEU A 154 -6.62 0.22 -8.58
CA LEU A 154 -7.57 -0.13 -7.52
C LEU A 154 -8.95 -0.46 -8.08
N LEU A 155 -9.50 0.46 -8.89
CA LEU A 155 -10.83 0.35 -9.46
C LEU A 155 -10.93 -0.82 -10.45
N ALA A 156 -9.92 -1.01 -11.30
CA ALA A 156 -9.96 -2.04 -12.32
C ALA A 156 -9.77 -3.46 -11.76
N ARG A 157 -8.96 -3.63 -10.70
CA ARG A 157 -8.48 -4.95 -10.24
C ARG A 157 -8.96 -5.37 -8.87
N PHE A 158 -9.21 -4.43 -7.96
CA PHE A 158 -9.43 -4.74 -6.54
C PHE A 158 -10.81 -4.35 -6.04
N HIS A 159 -11.44 -3.31 -6.61
CA HIS A 159 -12.79 -2.92 -6.23
C HIS A 159 -13.77 -4.05 -6.58
N THR A 160 -14.35 -4.66 -5.55
CA THR A 160 -15.35 -5.71 -5.74
C THR A 160 -16.64 -5.12 -6.27
N LEU A 161 -17.23 -5.76 -7.29
CA LEU A 161 -18.46 -5.29 -7.93
C LEU A 161 -19.52 -6.41 -7.96
N ARG A 162 -20.14 -6.70 -6.82
CA ARG A 162 -21.10 -7.82 -6.66
C ARG A 162 -22.50 -7.39 -6.29
N THR A 163 -22.66 -6.23 -5.65
CA THR A 163 -23.94 -5.74 -5.14
C THR A 163 -24.26 -4.34 -5.66
N PRO A 164 -25.53 -3.88 -5.58
CA PRO A 164 -25.86 -2.49 -5.88
C PRO A 164 -25.09 -1.46 -5.04
N ALA A 165 -24.74 -1.82 -3.79
CA ALA A 165 -23.95 -0.96 -2.92
C ALA A 165 -22.51 -0.80 -3.45
N ASP A 166 -21.92 -1.89 -3.92
CA ASP A 166 -20.58 -1.88 -4.52
C ASP A 166 -20.51 -0.99 -5.76
N ALA A 167 -21.53 -1.04 -6.61
CA ALA A 167 -21.61 -0.23 -7.82
C ALA A 167 -21.73 1.26 -7.50
N ARG A 168 -22.52 1.63 -6.49
CA ARG A 168 -22.59 3.02 -6.00
C ARG A 168 -21.27 3.46 -5.36
N ALA A 169 -20.62 2.60 -4.59
CA ALA A 169 -19.31 2.87 -4.00
C ALA A 169 -18.22 3.08 -5.07
N TYR A 170 -18.31 2.36 -6.19
CA TYR A 170 -17.44 2.58 -7.36
C TYR A 170 -17.63 3.98 -7.95
N VAL A 171 -18.89 4.41 -8.14
CA VAL A 171 -19.23 5.76 -8.61
C VAL A 171 -18.71 6.82 -7.63
N ASP A 172 -18.87 6.60 -6.33
CA ASP A 172 -18.36 7.52 -5.28
C ASP A 172 -16.84 7.68 -5.38
N ARG A 173 -16.09 6.58 -5.58
CA ARG A 173 -14.63 6.65 -5.79
C ARG A 173 -14.25 7.33 -7.10
N MET A 174 -14.97 7.04 -8.18
CA MET A 174 -14.79 7.76 -9.45
C MET A 174 -14.97 9.27 -9.26
N ALA A 175 -15.98 9.69 -8.49
CA ALA A 175 -16.25 11.11 -8.21
C ALA A 175 -15.11 11.79 -7.42
N GLN A 176 -14.40 11.06 -6.56
CA GLN A 176 -13.25 11.55 -5.79
C GLN A 176 -11.93 11.54 -6.58
N PHE A 177 -11.87 10.85 -7.72
CA PHE A 177 -10.61 10.54 -8.40
C PHE A 177 -9.90 11.80 -8.93
N ALA A 178 -10.65 12.75 -9.50
CA ALA A 178 -10.06 14.00 -9.98
C ALA A 178 -9.42 14.80 -8.83
N ASP A 179 -10.06 14.84 -7.66
CA ASP A 179 -9.55 15.54 -6.47
C ASP A 179 -8.31 14.85 -5.90
N ALA A 180 -8.26 13.50 -5.94
CA ALA A 180 -7.09 12.74 -5.52
C ALA A 180 -5.84 13.02 -6.37
N ILE A 181 -5.99 13.12 -7.71
CA ILE A 181 -4.89 13.54 -8.61
C ILE A 181 -4.45 14.97 -8.29
N GLU A 182 -5.41 15.84 -8.04
CA GLU A 182 -5.17 17.25 -7.79
C GLU A 182 -4.49 17.50 -6.43
N ASP A 183 -4.81 16.71 -5.40
CA ASP A 183 -4.08 16.72 -4.13
C ASP A 183 -2.62 16.32 -4.30
N ASP A 184 -2.35 15.21 -5.01
CA ASP A 184 -0.98 14.78 -5.32
C ASP A 184 -0.24 15.85 -6.13
N ARG A 185 -0.90 16.48 -7.12
CA ARG A 185 -0.33 17.60 -7.90
C ARG A 185 0.10 18.76 -6.99
N ARG A 186 -0.80 19.25 -6.14
CA ARG A 186 -0.55 20.41 -5.26
C ARG A 186 0.58 20.13 -4.28
N ARG A 187 0.62 18.92 -3.72
CA ARG A 187 1.68 18.51 -2.81
C ARG A 187 3.01 18.37 -3.54
N LEU A 188 3.03 17.75 -4.72
CA LEU A 188 4.25 17.63 -5.53
C LEU A 188 4.85 19.00 -5.87
N GLU A 189 4.01 19.97 -6.24
CA GLU A 189 4.45 21.34 -6.50
C GLU A 189 4.96 22.05 -5.23
N SER A 190 4.35 21.77 -4.08
CA SER A 190 4.80 22.30 -2.79
C SER A 190 6.14 21.70 -2.36
N ASP A 191 6.28 20.39 -2.47
CA ASP A 191 7.52 19.66 -2.18
C ASP A 191 8.65 20.14 -3.08
N ALA A 192 8.38 20.34 -4.37
CA ALA A 192 9.37 20.85 -5.31
C ALA A 192 9.87 22.26 -4.95
N ARG A 193 8.99 23.15 -4.48
CA ARG A 193 9.40 24.47 -3.97
C ARG A 193 10.28 24.39 -2.71
N ALA A 194 10.16 23.32 -1.94
CA ALA A 194 10.99 23.04 -0.78
C ALA A 194 12.27 22.25 -1.11
N GLY A 195 12.55 21.98 -2.39
CA GLY A 195 13.73 21.23 -2.84
C GLY A 195 13.54 19.71 -2.87
N THR A 196 12.34 19.21 -2.56
CA THR A 196 12.01 17.78 -2.67
C THR A 196 11.28 17.52 -3.97
N VAL A 197 12.01 17.16 -5.02
CA VAL A 197 11.46 16.95 -6.37
C VAL A 197 11.99 15.65 -6.97
N PRO A 198 11.16 14.85 -7.67
CA PRO A 198 11.66 13.73 -8.45
C PRO A 198 12.65 14.21 -9.53
N PRO A 199 13.72 13.44 -9.84
CA PRO A 199 14.62 13.76 -10.94
C PRO A 199 13.89 13.90 -12.28
N ALA A 200 14.44 14.71 -13.18
CA ALA A 200 13.86 15.03 -14.47
C ALA A 200 13.50 13.79 -15.32
N PRO A 201 14.30 12.69 -15.37
CA PRO A 201 13.89 11.47 -16.05
C PRO A 201 12.59 10.85 -15.51
N ILE A 202 12.39 10.90 -14.19
CA ILE A 202 11.17 10.40 -13.54
C ILE A 202 9.98 11.30 -13.92
N LEU A 203 10.14 12.63 -13.82
CA LEU A 203 9.08 13.58 -14.19
C LEU A 203 8.69 13.50 -15.67
N ARG A 204 9.66 13.32 -16.57
CA ARG A 204 9.38 13.08 -18.00
C ARG A 204 8.59 11.79 -18.21
N ARG A 205 8.91 10.72 -17.47
CA ARG A 205 8.12 9.48 -17.52
C ARG A 205 6.70 9.68 -16.98
N MET A 206 6.55 10.41 -15.87
CA MET A 206 5.23 10.78 -15.33
C MET A 206 4.41 11.59 -16.34
N HIS A 207 5.04 12.56 -17.02
CA HIS A 207 4.40 13.35 -18.08
C HIS A 207 3.86 12.45 -19.20
N ILE A 208 4.67 11.52 -19.72
CA ILE A 208 4.24 10.58 -20.78
C ILE A 208 3.02 9.78 -20.33
N LEU A 209 3.07 9.22 -19.11
CA LEU A 209 1.98 8.40 -18.57
C LEU A 209 0.69 9.20 -18.36
N ALA A 210 0.80 10.40 -17.76
CA ALA A 210 -0.34 11.26 -17.48
C ALA A 210 -0.96 11.85 -18.77
N SER A 211 -0.15 12.23 -19.75
CA SER A 211 -0.62 12.69 -21.06
C SER A 211 -1.38 11.58 -21.79
N ALA A 212 -0.83 10.37 -21.82
CA ALA A 212 -1.51 9.21 -22.42
C ALA A 212 -2.87 8.95 -21.75
N ALA A 213 -2.95 9.06 -20.42
CA ALA A 213 -4.20 8.92 -19.69
C ALA A 213 -5.21 10.05 -20.00
N ALA A 214 -4.75 11.29 -20.17
CA ALA A 214 -5.60 12.42 -20.56
C ALA A 214 -6.15 12.30 -21.99
N GLU A 215 -5.37 11.70 -22.90
CA GLU A 215 -5.70 11.48 -24.31
C GLU A 215 -6.59 10.25 -24.51
N THR A 216 -6.55 9.28 -23.59
CA THR A 216 -7.39 8.09 -23.64
C THR A 216 -8.88 8.47 -23.66
N PRO A 217 -9.66 7.98 -24.65
CA PRO A 217 -11.11 8.14 -24.64
C PRO A 217 -11.71 7.60 -23.33
N PRO A 218 -12.62 8.34 -22.65
CA PRO A 218 -13.20 7.91 -21.39
C PRO A 218 -13.72 6.47 -21.42
N GLU A 219 -14.37 6.09 -22.51
CA GLU A 219 -15.02 4.80 -22.74
C GLU A 219 -14.03 3.63 -22.76
N THR A 220 -12.78 3.87 -23.15
CA THR A 220 -11.73 2.85 -23.22
C THR A 220 -10.75 2.95 -22.06
N SER A 221 -11.01 3.81 -21.07
CA SER A 221 -10.19 3.85 -19.87
C SER A 221 -10.40 2.57 -19.04
N PRO A 222 -9.34 2.01 -18.42
CA PRO A 222 -9.46 0.74 -17.67
C PRO A 222 -10.53 0.77 -16.58
N ALA A 223 -10.72 1.90 -15.90
CA ALA A 223 -11.75 2.08 -14.88
C ALA A 223 -13.17 2.04 -15.48
N VAL A 224 -13.40 2.64 -16.65
CA VAL A 224 -14.73 2.61 -17.28
C VAL A 224 -15.01 1.22 -17.86
N THR A 225 -14.04 0.64 -18.58
CA THR A 225 -14.18 -0.67 -19.20
C THR A 225 -14.38 -1.79 -18.16
N SER A 226 -13.64 -1.76 -17.04
CA SER A 226 -13.83 -2.75 -15.97
C SER A 226 -15.24 -2.65 -15.36
N PHE A 227 -15.70 -1.41 -15.07
CA PHE A 227 -17.05 -1.18 -14.57
C PHE A 227 -18.12 -1.67 -15.55
N GLU A 228 -18.01 -1.30 -16.82
CA GLU A 228 -18.96 -1.71 -17.87
C GLU A 228 -19.03 -3.24 -18.03
N ASN A 229 -17.90 -3.93 -17.98
CA ASN A 229 -17.84 -5.39 -18.13
C ASN A 229 -18.43 -6.13 -16.94
N LEU A 230 -18.24 -5.62 -15.72
CA LEU A 230 -18.65 -6.30 -14.49
C LEU A 230 -20.06 -5.91 -14.02
N LEU A 231 -20.50 -4.68 -14.34
CA LEU A 231 -21.79 -4.16 -13.89
C LEU A 231 -22.97 -5.09 -14.23
N PRO A 232 -23.07 -5.71 -15.43
CA PRO A 232 -24.15 -6.66 -15.76
C PRO A 232 -24.30 -7.85 -14.80
N GLY A 233 -23.25 -8.24 -14.09
CA GLY A 233 -23.27 -9.36 -13.15
C GLY A 233 -24.11 -9.16 -11.88
N ILE A 234 -24.50 -7.92 -11.57
CA ILE A 234 -25.22 -7.57 -10.33
C ILE A 234 -26.73 -7.73 -10.51
N ALA A 235 -27.31 -8.90 -10.25
CA ALA A 235 -28.70 -9.22 -10.60
C ALA A 235 -29.76 -8.26 -10.02
N GLU A 236 -29.48 -7.60 -8.90
CA GLU A 236 -30.41 -6.74 -8.17
C GLU A 236 -30.60 -5.33 -8.79
N LEU A 237 -29.79 -4.94 -9.78
CA LEU A 237 -29.93 -3.66 -10.47
C LEU A 237 -30.89 -3.75 -11.66
N THR A 238 -31.83 -2.80 -11.77
CA THR A 238 -32.68 -2.67 -12.96
C THR A 238 -31.87 -2.20 -14.18
N PRO A 239 -32.36 -2.42 -15.42
CA PRO A 239 -31.71 -1.89 -16.62
C PRO A 239 -31.47 -0.37 -16.57
N GLU A 240 -32.43 0.38 -16.02
CA GLU A 240 -32.37 1.83 -15.87
C GLU A 240 -31.29 2.25 -14.86
N GLU A 241 -31.20 1.58 -13.71
CA GLU A 241 -30.17 1.85 -12.71
C GLU A 241 -28.77 1.58 -13.26
N ARG A 242 -28.59 0.49 -14.02
CA ARG A 242 -27.30 0.18 -14.66
C ARG A 242 -26.92 1.24 -15.68
N ALA A 243 -27.86 1.65 -16.53
CA ALA A 243 -27.63 2.66 -17.53
C ALA A 243 -27.22 4.00 -16.88
N GLN A 244 -27.89 4.37 -15.78
CA GLN A 244 -27.58 5.58 -15.04
C GLN A 244 -26.18 5.52 -14.39
N LEU A 245 -25.85 4.44 -13.68
CA LEU A 245 -24.54 4.28 -13.04
C LEU A 245 -23.39 4.31 -14.07
N LEU A 246 -23.56 3.63 -15.21
CA LEU A 246 -22.55 3.66 -16.28
C LEU A 246 -22.42 5.05 -16.91
N ALA A 247 -23.54 5.76 -17.10
CA ALA A 247 -23.54 7.14 -17.58
C ALA A 247 -22.80 8.06 -16.62
N ASP A 248 -22.99 7.90 -15.31
CA ASP A 248 -22.28 8.70 -14.29
C ASP A 248 -20.78 8.43 -14.30
N VAL A 249 -20.36 7.16 -14.34
CA VAL A 249 -18.93 6.79 -14.44
C VAL A 249 -18.28 7.40 -15.70
N ARG A 250 -18.94 7.27 -16.86
CA ARG A 250 -18.45 7.84 -18.13
C ARG A 250 -18.37 9.36 -18.08
N ARG A 251 -19.40 10.03 -17.55
CA ARG A 251 -19.45 11.48 -17.41
C ARG A 251 -18.33 11.98 -16.50
N ILE A 252 -18.13 11.37 -15.33
CA ILE A 252 -17.05 11.73 -14.39
C ILE A 252 -15.68 11.55 -15.05
N ALA A 253 -15.46 10.42 -15.75
CA ALA A 253 -14.23 10.17 -16.48
C ALA A 253 -13.95 11.27 -17.52
N ALA A 254 -14.97 11.63 -18.32
CA ALA A 254 -14.87 12.61 -19.39
C ALA A 254 -14.69 14.06 -18.90
N GLU A 255 -15.47 14.48 -17.89
CA GLU A 255 -15.59 15.87 -17.49
C GLU A 255 -14.61 16.28 -16.40
N ASN A 256 -14.24 15.35 -15.51
CA ASN A 256 -13.42 15.62 -14.32
C ASN A 256 -12.04 14.96 -14.43
N VAL A 257 -11.99 13.63 -14.56
CA VAL A 257 -10.74 12.86 -14.46
C VAL A 257 -9.75 13.21 -15.57
N ARG A 258 -10.21 13.31 -16.82
CA ARG A 258 -9.34 13.72 -17.94
C ARG A 258 -8.72 15.10 -17.75
N LYS A 259 -9.46 16.06 -17.19
CA LYS A 259 -8.93 17.40 -16.90
C LYS A 259 -7.87 17.36 -15.80
N ALA A 260 -8.09 16.54 -14.77
CA ALA A 260 -7.12 16.35 -13.70
C ALA A 260 -5.81 15.74 -14.22
N TYR A 261 -5.88 14.72 -15.08
CA TYR A 261 -4.70 14.17 -15.77
C TYR A 261 -3.96 15.21 -16.60
N ALA A 262 -4.67 16.01 -17.39
CA ALA A 262 -4.05 17.07 -18.21
C ALA A 262 -3.35 18.12 -17.35
N ALA A 263 -3.97 18.56 -16.24
CA ALA A 263 -3.37 19.49 -15.30
C ALA A 263 -2.13 18.90 -14.60
N PHE A 264 -2.20 17.64 -14.18
CA PHE A 264 -1.07 16.92 -13.61
C PHE A 264 0.08 16.78 -14.61
N ALA A 265 -0.20 16.39 -15.85
CA ALA A 265 0.78 16.26 -16.93
C ALA A 265 1.50 17.59 -17.23
N ALA A 266 0.77 18.70 -17.23
CA ALA A 266 1.34 20.03 -17.41
C ALA A 266 2.26 20.45 -16.24
N SER A 267 1.83 20.15 -15.01
CA SER A 267 2.62 20.42 -13.80
C SER A 267 3.94 19.65 -13.79
N VAL A 268 3.89 18.33 -13.99
CA VAL A 268 5.11 17.49 -13.97
C VAL A 268 6.06 17.83 -15.13
N ASN A 269 5.53 18.24 -16.29
CA ASN A 269 6.35 18.75 -17.39
C ASN A 269 7.07 20.05 -17.04
N THR A 270 6.37 20.95 -16.33
CA THR A 270 6.97 22.20 -15.85
C THR A 270 8.09 21.93 -14.86
N LEU A 271 7.86 21.03 -13.90
CA LEU A 271 8.86 20.61 -12.92
C LEU A 271 10.07 19.93 -13.59
N ALA A 272 9.85 19.13 -14.66
CA ALA A 272 10.91 18.43 -15.36
C ALA A 272 11.96 19.37 -15.97
N ASN A 273 11.58 20.61 -16.30
CA ASN A 273 12.49 21.59 -16.91
C ASN A 273 13.53 22.16 -15.93
N THR A 274 13.29 22.03 -14.62
CA THR A 274 14.15 22.59 -13.57
C THR A 274 14.66 21.54 -12.58
N ALA A 275 14.15 20.32 -12.65
CA ALA A 275 14.56 19.22 -11.78
C ALA A 275 15.98 18.70 -12.10
N PRO A 276 16.69 18.12 -11.11
CA PRO A 276 17.99 17.50 -11.34
C PRO A 276 17.90 16.30 -12.28
N GLU A 277 18.93 16.08 -13.11
CA GLU A 277 18.97 14.93 -14.03
C GLU A 277 19.40 13.62 -13.35
N LEU A 278 20.32 13.69 -12.38
CA LEU A 278 20.86 12.49 -11.75
C LEU A 278 19.85 11.86 -10.78
N PRO A 279 19.68 10.54 -10.78
CA PRO A 279 18.87 9.87 -9.77
C PRO A 279 19.67 9.74 -8.46
N GLY A 280 19.06 10.15 -7.35
CA GLY A 280 19.60 9.88 -6.03
C GLY A 280 18.99 10.73 -4.93
N VAL A 281 18.51 10.09 -3.86
CA VAL A 281 17.91 10.77 -2.70
C VAL A 281 18.91 11.63 -1.92
N TRP A 282 20.21 11.45 -2.13
CA TRP A 282 21.26 12.30 -1.55
C TRP A 282 21.15 13.78 -1.96
N GLN A 283 20.42 14.08 -3.04
CA GLN A 283 20.18 15.44 -3.53
C GLN A 283 19.03 16.14 -2.79
N LEU A 284 18.21 15.39 -2.05
CA LEU A 284 17.08 15.94 -1.30
C LEU A 284 17.57 16.64 -0.02
N PRO A 285 16.77 17.54 0.55
CA PRO A 285 16.99 18.03 1.92
C PRO A 285 17.18 16.84 2.88
N ASP A 286 18.28 16.86 3.65
CA ASP A 286 18.69 15.76 4.54
C ASP A 286 18.79 14.36 3.89
N GLY A 287 19.02 14.33 2.57
CA GLY A 287 19.09 13.12 1.75
C GLY A 287 19.98 11.99 2.29
N PRO A 288 21.22 12.27 2.76
CA PRO A 288 22.06 11.25 3.38
C PRO A 288 21.45 10.63 4.65
N ALA A 289 20.78 11.43 5.49
CA ALA A 289 20.11 10.94 6.68
C ALA A 289 18.88 10.10 6.31
N TYR A 290 18.08 10.56 5.35
CA TYR A 290 16.95 9.79 4.81
C TYR A 290 17.41 8.45 4.23
N TYR A 291 18.48 8.43 3.42
CA TYR A 291 19.00 7.21 2.84
C TYR A 291 19.48 6.23 3.91
N ALA A 292 20.19 6.71 4.93
CA ALA A 292 20.63 5.88 6.05
C ALA A 292 19.45 5.29 6.84
N ALA A 293 18.43 6.11 7.13
CA ALA A 293 17.21 5.65 7.81
C ALA A 293 16.45 4.62 6.95
N ALA A 294 16.29 4.86 5.66
CA ALA A 294 15.66 3.93 4.72
C ALA A 294 16.44 2.61 4.64
N LEU A 295 17.77 2.68 4.54
CA LEU A 295 18.61 1.50 4.52
C LEU A 295 18.42 0.66 5.77
N LYS A 296 18.44 1.28 6.95
CA LYS A 296 18.18 0.60 8.23
C LYS A 296 16.77 -0.01 8.28
N ALA A 297 15.76 0.73 7.83
CA ALA A 297 14.37 0.23 7.82
C ALA A 297 14.20 -1.01 6.93
N TYR A 298 14.87 -1.07 5.79
CA TYR A 298 14.73 -2.17 4.82
C TYR A 298 15.75 -3.32 5.03
N THR A 299 16.86 -3.10 5.72
CA THR A 299 17.95 -4.08 5.84
C THR A 299 18.41 -4.40 7.26
N GLY A 300 17.90 -3.69 8.28
CA GLY A 300 18.28 -3.85 9.69
C GLY A 300 19.48 -3.00 10.12
N ASP A 301 19.90 -3.18 11.38
CA ASP A 301 20.83 -2.27 12.08
C ASP A 301 22.31 -2.36 11.65
N ASP A 302 22.72 -3.42 10.96
CA ASP A 302 24.14 -3.73 10.73
C ASP A 302 24.67 -3.30 9.34
N ALA A 303 23.87 -2.58 8.57
CA ALA A 303 24.17 -2.27 7.18
C ALA A 303 24.66 -0.82 6.98
N SER A 304 25.95 -0.62 6.72
CA SER A 304 26.44 0.65 6.17
C SER A 304 26.24 0.69 4.65
N PRO A 305 25.94 1.86 4.04
CA PRO A 305 25.84 2.02 2.59
C PRO A 305 27.05 1.46 1.84
N THR A 306 28.25 1.81 2.29
CA THR A 306 29.52 1.36 1.68
C THR A 306 29.71 -0.14 1.82
N GLY A 307 29.43 -0.71 3.00
CA GLY A 307 29.56 -2.15 3.24
C GLY A 307 28.57 -2.97 2.42
N LEU A 308 27.31 -2.52 2.31
CA LEU A 308 26.33 -3.15 1.43
C LEU A 308 26.74 -3.07 -0.04
N HIS A 309 27.22 -1.93 -0.52
CA HIS A 309 27.68 -1.78 -1.90
C HIS A 309 28.84 -2.72 -2.23
N GLN A 310 29.81 -2.83 -1.33
CA GLN A 310 30.95 -3.74 -1.51
C GLN A 310 30.51 -5.21 -1.52
N ARG A 311 29.65 -5.62 -0.57
CA ARG A 311 29.08 -6.97 -0.55
C ARG A 311 28.29 -7.27 -1.82
N GLY A 312 27.47 -6.33 -2.27
CA GLY A 312 26.70 -6.48 -3.51
C GLY A 312 27.58 -6.69 -4.75
N LYS A 313 28.69 -5.96 -4.86
CA LYS A 313 29.66 -6.17 -5.95
C LYS A 313 30.25 -7.58 -5.94
N LEU A 314 30.68 -8.06 -4.77
CA LEU A 314 31.23 -9.40 -4.62
C LEU A 314 30.20 -10.47 -4.99
N GLU A 315 28.95 -10.28 -4.59
CA GLU A 315 27.85 -11.19 -4.92
C GLU A 315 27.56 -11.22 -6.42
N VAL A 316 27.53 -10.05 -7.08
CA VAL A 316 27.37 -9.95 -8.53
C VAL A 316 28.51 -10.68 -9.26
N ASP A 317 29.76 -10.48 -8.84
CA ASP A 317 30.91 -11.16 -9.45
C ASP A 317 30.82 -12.69 -9.29
N ALA A 318 30.40 -13.17 -8.11
CA ALA A 318 30.21 -14.59 -7.83
C ALA A 318 29.10 -15.21 -8.70
N LEU A 319 27.93 -14.55 -8.78
CA LEU A 319 26.80 -15.00 -9.59
C LEU A 319 27.12 -14.99 -11.09
N LEU A 320 27.84 -13.98 -11.57
CA LEU A 320 28.29 -13.92 -12.96
C LEU A 320 29.27 -15.07 -13.27
N ALA A 321 30.18 -15.38 -12.35
CA ALA A 321 31.12 -16.50 -12.52
C ALA A 321 30.40 -17.87 -12.53
N GLU A 322 29.41 -18.05 -11.66
CA GLU A 322 28.58 -19.26 -11.64
C GLU A 322 27.76 -19.41 -12.93
N THR A 323 27.05 -18.37 -13.32
CA THR A 323 26.24 -18.35 -14.54
C THR A 323 27.11 -18.58 -15.77
N SER A 324 28.31 -17.99 -15.82
CA SER A 324 29.26 -18.21 -16.91
C SER A 324 29.68 -19.67 -17.06
N ARG A 325 29.91 -20.39 -15.94
CA ARG A 325 30.22 -21.83 -15.95
C ARG A 325 29.03 -22.67 -16.43
N ALA A 326 27.83 -22.34 -15.99
CA ALA A 326 26.61 -23.03 -16.41
C ALA A 326 26.36 -22.87 -17.91
N LEU A 327 26.55 -21.65 -18.44
CA LEU A 327 26.43 -21.37 -19.87
C LEU A 327 27.51 -22.07 -20.71
N ALA A 328 28.75 -22.13 -20.23
CA ALA A 328 29.82 -22.87 -20.90
C ALA A 328 29.51 -24.38 -21.00
N ALA A 329 28.85 -24.96 -19.99
CA ALA A 329 28.38 -26.34 -20.04
C ALA A 329 27.26 -26.59 -21.07
N LEU A 330 26.68 -25.53 -21.65
CA LEU A 330 25.72 -25.54 -22.76
C LEU A 330 26.37 -25.10 -24.08
N ASP A 331 27.70 -25.12 -24.16
CA ASP A 331 28.49 -24.67 -25.32
C ASP A 331 28.29 -23.16 -25.66
N LEU A 332 27.83 -22.35 -24.69
CA LEU A 332 27.72 -20.90 -24.81
C LEU A 332 28.92 -20.22 -24.13
N GLU A 333 30.02 -20.08 -24.85
CA GLU A 333 31.30 -19.58 -24.32
C GLU A 333 31.61 -18.12 -24.70
N GLU A 334 31.06 -17.62 -25.81
CA GLU A 334 31.40 -16.30 -26.35
C GLU A 334 30.50 -15.19 -25.81
N GLY A 335 31.10 -14.04 -25.47
CA GLY A 335 30.39 -12.85 -25.00
C GLY A 335 30.17 -12.78 -23.49
N THR A 336 29.58 -11.67 -23.06
CA THR A 336 29.18 -11.45 -21.66
C THR A 336 28.11 -12.46 -21.23
N VAL A 337 27.95 -12.65 -19.92
CA VAL A 337 26.85 -13.47 -19.38
C VAL A 337 25.49 -12.96 -19.88
N GLY A 338 25.30 -11.63 -19.93
CA GLY A 338 24.05 -11.02 -20.42
C GLY A 338 23.76 -11.35 -21.88
N GLU A 339 24.77 -11.25 -22.76
CA GLU A 339 24.61 -11.58 -24.19
C GLU A 339 24.28 -13.07 -24.39
N ARG A 340 24.96 -13.96 -23.65
CA ARG A 340 24.71 -15.41 -23.73
C ARG A 340 23.34 -15.81 -23.19
N LEU A 341 22.89 -15.21 -22.09
CA LEU A 341 21.54 -15.40 -21.58
C LEU A 341 20.49 -14.87 -22.57
N ALA A 342 20.73 -13.72 -23.21
CA ALA A 342 19.83 -13.18 -24.22
C ALA A 342 19.74 -14.08 -25.45
N PHE A 343 20.88 -14.65 -25.90
CA PHE A 343 20.90 -15.63 -26.98
C PHE A 343 20.12 -16.90 -26.61
N LEU A 344 20.38 -17.47 -25.42
CA LEU A 344 19.66 -18.63 -24.94
C LEU A 344 18.15 -18.38 -24.87
N ALA A 345 17.74 -17.23 -24.30
CA ALA A 345 16.32 -16.86 -24.18
C ALA A 345 15.61 -16.65 -25.53
N ALA A 346 16.37 -16.41 -26.61
CA ALA A 346 15.83 -16.27 -27.96
C ALA A 346 15.71 -17.60 -28.72
N GLN A 347 16.22 -18.71 -28.17
CA GLN A 347 16.14 -20.02 -28.80
C GLN A 347 14.68 -20.51 -28.88
N PRO A 348 14.22 -21.08 -30.00
CA PRO A 348 12.85 -21.58 -30.15
C PRO A 348 12.44 -22.56 -29.04
N GLU A 349 13.37 -23.36 -28.52
CA GLU A 349 13.12 -24.33 -27.46
C GLU A 349 12.85 -23.68 -26.09
N GLN A 350 13.21 -22.42 -25.91
CA GLN A 350 12.97 -21.64 -24.69
C GLN A 350 11.69 -20.79 -24.78
N VAL A 351 11.02 -20.77 -25.93
CA VAL A 351 9.88 -19.89 -26.20
C VAL A 351 8.62 -20.72 -26.44
N TYR A 352 7.66 -20.62 -25.53
CA TYR A 352 6.32 -21.12 -25.80
C TYR A 352 5.68 -20.32 -26.95
N PRO A 353 4.97 -20.97 -27.88
CA PRO A 353 4.32 -20.27 -28.98
C PRO A 353 3.19 -19.37 -28.45
N ASP A 354 2.94 -18.23 -29.11
CA ASP A 354 1.82 -17.33 -28.78
C ASP A 354 0.47 -17.86 -29.31
N THR A 355 0.17 -19.11 -28.97
CA THR A 355 -1.11 -19.79 -29.23
C THR A 355 -1.82 -20.08 -27.92
N GLU A 356 -3.09 -20.49 -28.00
CA GLU A 356 -3.83 -20.91 -26.81
C GLU A 356 -3.15 -22.10 -26.12
N GLU A 357 -2.68 -23.07 -26.90
CA GLU A 357 -1.96 -24.25 -26.39
C GLU A 357 -0.60 -23.86 -25.78
N GLY A 358 0.13 -22.94 -26.40
CA GLY A 358 1.40 -22.46 -25.85
C GLY A 358 1.21 -21.68 -24.54
N ARG A 359 0.17 -20.84 -24.46
CA ARG A 359 -0.22 -20.17 -23.21
C ARG A 359 -0.66 -21.15 -22.13
N ALA A 360 -1.41 -22.19 -22.48
CA ALA A 360 -1.78 -23.24 -21.54
C ALA A 360 -0.55 -23.99 -21.01
N ALA A 361 0.36 -24.40 -21.91
CA ALA A 361 1.59 -25.10 -21.55
C ALA A 361 2.55 -24.24 -20.70
N LEU A 362 2.54 -22.92 -20.88
CA LEU A 362 3.29 -21.97 -20.04
C LEU A 362 2.74 -21.90 -18.61
N ILE A 363 1.42 -21.96 -18.44
CA ILE A 363 0.75 -21.84 -17.13
C ILE A 363 0.87 -23.14 -16.32
N GLY A 364 0.93 -24.30 -16.99
CA GLY A 364 0.96 -25.63 -16.39
C GLY A 364 -0.41 -26.28 -16.38
#